data_AF-A0A368D3P5-F1
#
_entry.id   AF-A0A368D3P5-F1
#
_cell.length_a   1.000
_cell.length_b   1.000
_cell.length_c   1.000
_cell.angle_alpha   90.00
_cell.angle_beta   90.00
_cell.angle_gamma   90.00
#
_symmetry.space_group_name_H-M   'P 1'
#
loop_
_entity.id
_entity.type
_entity.pdbx_description
1 polymer ?
#
loop_
_entity_poly.entity_id
_entity_poly.type
_entity_poly.pdbx_seq_one_letter_code
_entity_poly.pdbx_strand_id
1 'polypeptide(L)'
;MINWKCTHTWKTARINTLWCLVGCSIGDFGTILYFQNIQHDWTTFQIMTLAIINGLITSIILETIILLKQMDIKTAIKTAFGMSFISMLGMEISMNITDVLLTGGATITWWATPIMLFMGFITPLPYNYWRLKKYNKSCH
;
A
#
# COMPACT_ATOMS: atom_id res chain seq x y z
N MET A 1 -22.13 -16.94 -5.80
CA MET A 1 -21.98 -16.53 -4.38
C MET A 1 -20.49 -16.45 -4.07
N ILE A 2 -19.99 -15.33 -3.51
CA ILE A 2 -18.57 -15.19 -3.18
C ILE A 2 -18.26 -16.09 -1.99
N ASN A 3 -17.49 -17.16 -2.21
CA ASN A 3 -17.02 -18.01 -1.12
C ASN A 3 -15.84 -17.32 -0.42
N TRP A 4 -16.01 -16.94 0.85
CA TRP A 4 -14.98 -16.29 1.68
C TRP A 4 -14.05 -17.27 2.40
N LYS A 5 -14.26 -18.58 2.27
CA LYS A 5 -13.47 -19.62 2.95
C LYS A 5 -12.31 -20.17 2.10
N CYS A 6 -12.07 -19.62 0.90
CA CYS A 6 -11.05 -20.15 0.01
C CYS A 6 -9.64 -19.72 0.42
N THR A 7 -8.89 -20.65 0.99
CA THR A 7 -7.54 -20.44 1.51
C THR A 7 -6.54 -20.01 0.44
N HIS A 8 -6.65 -20.56 -0.78
CA HIS A 8 -5.78 -20.21 -1.90
C HIS A 8 -5.92 -18.71 -2.28
N THR A 9 -7.15 -18.23 -2.48
CA THR A 9 -7.41 -16.81 -2.77
C THR A 9 -6.91 -15.89 -1.65
N TRP A 10 -7.08 -16.28 -0.38
CA TRP A 10 -6.54 -15.51 0.76
C TRP A 10 -5.02 -15.49 0.79
N LYS A 11 -4.35 -16.58 0.39
CA LYS A 11 -2.88 -16.61 0.29
C LYS A 11 -2.38 -15.64 -0.78
N THR A 12 -2.98 -15.67 -1.98
CA THR A 12 -2.62 -14.73 -3.06
C THR A 12 -2.94 -13.29 -2.67
N ALA A 13 -4.10 -13.02 -2.08
CA ALA A 13 -4.48 -11.68 -1.63
C ALA A 13 -3.47 -11.11 -0.62
N ARG A 14 -3.09 -11.91 0.39
CA ARG A 14 -2.11 -11.50 1.41
C ARG A 14 -0.74 -11.18 0.81
N ILE A 15 -0.25 -12.01 -0.11
CA ILE A 15 1.06 -11.79 -0.75
C ILE A 15 1.03 -10.48 -1.57
N ASN A 16 -0.01 -10.25 -2.36
CA ASN A 16 -0.13 -9.03 -3.15
C ASN A 16 -0.24 -7.79 -2.26
N THR A 17 -1.06 -7.84 -1.20
CA THR A 17 -1.16 -6.74 -0.22
C THR A 17 0.18 -6.50 0.48
N LEU A 18 0.93 -7.55 0.81
CA LEU A 18 2.24 -7.41 1.45
C LEU A 18 3.25 -6.71 0.54
N TRP A 19 3.30 -7.08 -0.75
CA TRP A 19 4.18 -6.41 -1.72
C TRP A 19 3.83 -4.93 -1.89
N CYS A 20 2.54 -4.62 -1.99
CA CYS A 20 2.02 -3.26 -2.01
C CYS A 20 2.43 -2.49 -0.75
N LEU A 21 2.25 -3.09 0.44
CA LEU A 21 2.63 -2.48 1.72
C LEU A 21 4.12 -2.17 1.76
N VAL A 22 4.97 -3.13 1.40
CA VAL A 22 6.41 -2.91 1.35
C VAL A 22 6.77 -1.77 0.40
N GLY A 23 6.17 -1.72 -0.79
CA GLY A 23 6.41 -0.64 -1.75
C GLY A 23 5.98 0.73 -1.23
N CYS A 24 4.77 0.83 -0.68
CA CYS A 24 4.20 2.03 -0.08
C CYS A 24 5.04 2.53 1.10
N SER A 25 5.35 1.66 2.06
CA SER A 25 6.10 2.01 3.26
C SER A 25 7.52 2.51 2.97
N ILE A 26 8.17 2.05 1.89
CA ILE A 26 9.49 2.58 1.48
C ILE A 26 9.37 4.06 1.10
N GLY A 27 8.33 4.45 0.35
CA GLY A 27 8.10 5.84 -0.06
C GLY A 27 7.69 6.72 1.12
N ASP A 28 6.81 6.22 1.98
CA ASP A 28 6.37 6.90 3.20
C ASP A 28 7.53 7.16 4.16
N PHE A 29 8.30 6.12 4.50
CA PHE A 29 9.43 6.27 5.39
C PHE A 29 10.50 7.16 4.79
N GLY A 30 10.77 7.06 3.49
CA GLY A 30 11.70 7.96 2.81
C GLY A 30 11.28 9.42 2.93
N THR A 31 9.99 9.70 2.74
CA THR A 31 9.44 11.06 2.82
C THR A 31 9.48 11.58 4.26
N ILE A 32 8.95 10.81 5.21
CA ILE A 32 8.88 11.23 6.61
C ILE A 32 10.29 11.37 7.21
N LEU A 33 11.22 10.42 6.97
CA LEU A 33 12.60 10.54 7.43
C LEU A 33 13.30 11.77 6.84
N TYR A 34 13.08 12.07 5.57
CA TYR A 34 13.68 13.24 4.94
C TYR A 34 13.21 14.52 5.64
N PHE A 35 11.90 14.69 5.82
CA PHE A 35 11.33 15.87 6.48
C PHE A 35 11.66 15.91 7.98
N GLN A 36 11.84 14.79 8.66
CA GLN A 36 12.30 14.77 10.06
C GLN A 36 13.74 15.26 10.26
N ASN A 37 14.61 15.13 9.24
CA ASN A 37 16.02 15.50 9.35
C ASN A 37 16.34 16.92 8.83
N ILE A 38 15.38 17.58 8.18
CA ILE A 38 15.53 18.96 7.71
C ILE A 38 14.63 19.89 8.52
N GLN A 39 15.06 21.14 8.70
CA GLN A 39 14.13 22.17 9.15
C GLN A 39 13.25 22.59 7.99
N HIS A 40 11.94 22.57 8.18
CA HIS A 40 10.95 22.95 7.19
C HIS A 40 9.78 23.68 7.84
N ASP A 41 9.13 24.57 7.07
CA ASP A 41 7.89 25.24 7.49
C ASP A 41 6.63 24.50 6.98
N TRP A 42 6.81 23.29 6.46
CA TRP A 42 5.72 22.49 5.89
C TRP A 42 4.79 21.97 6.99
N THR A 43 3.49 22.06 6.74
CA THR A 43 2.46 21.50 7.63
C THR A 43 2.46 19.98 7.52
N THR A 44 2.03 19.30 8.59
CA THR A 44 1.89 17.85 8.63
C THR A 44 1.09 17.32 7.43
N PHE A 45 -0.03 17.97 7.09
CA PHE A 45 -0.87 17.55 5.97
C PHE A 45 -0.17 17.57 4.60
N GLN A 46 0.74 18.52 4.38
CA GLN A 46 1.51 18.59 3.13
C GLN A 46 2.53 17.44 3.04
N ILE A 47 3.22 17.16 4.14
CA ILE A 47 4.19 16.05 4.23
C ILE A 47 3.48 14.71 4.01
N MET A 48 2.32 14.54 4.65
CA MET A 48 1.45 13.37 4.49
C MET A 48 1.00 13.18 3.04
N THR A 49 0.59 14.27 2.37
CA THR A 49 0.18 14.20 0.96
C THR A 49 1.35 13.79 0.06
N LEU A 50 2.55 14.33 0.32
CA LEU A 50 3.76 13.91 -0.38
C LEU A 50 4.12 12.45 -0.10
N ALA A 51 3.97 11.99 1.14
CA ALA A 51 4.22 10.61 1.54
C ALA A 51 3.34 9.67 0.72
N ILE A 52 2.03 9.93 0.67
CA ILE A 52 1.08 9.16 -0.15
C ILE A 52 1.51 9.14 -1.63
N ILE A 53 1.86 10.29 -2.21
CA ILE A 53 2.27 10.35 -3.62
C ILE A 53 3.53 9.50 -3.85
N ASN A 54 4.53 9.65 -2.98
CA ASN A 54 5.79 8.92 -3.10
C ASN A 54 5.59 7.42 -2.85
N GLY A 55 4.81 7.03 -1.85
CA GLY A 55 4.44 5.65 -1.54
C GLY A 55 3.70 4.97 -2.68
N LEU A 56 2.75 5.66 -3.32
CA LEU A 56 2.10 5.18 -4.53
C LEU A 56 3.08 4.99 -5.68
N ILE A 57 3.99 5.95 -5.92
CA ILE A 57 4.98 5.85 -6.99
C ILE A 57 5.92 4.66 -6.76
N THR A 58 6.48 4.51 -5.55
CA THR A 58 7.39 3.42 -5.23
C THR A 58 6.70 2.06 -5.32
N SER A 59 5.45 1.97 -4.85
CA SER A 59 4.63 0.76 -4.94
C SER A 59 4.32 0.37 -6.39
N ILE A 60 3.87 1.33 -7.22
CA ILE A 60 3.59 1.09 -8.65
C ILE A 60 4.86 0.64 -9.38
N ILE A 61 6.00 1.26 -9.11
CA ILE A 61 7.29 0.85 -9.72
C ILE A 61 7.63 -0.58 -9.31
N LEU A 62 7.53 -0.91 -8.02
CA LEU A 62 7.85 -2.24 -7.51
C LEU A 62 6.91 -3.31 -8.10
N GLU A 63 5.60 -3.07 -8.08
CA GLU A 63 4.62 -3.98 -8.68
C GLU A 63 4.84 -4.13 -10.19
N THR A 64 5.15 -3.04 -10.89
CA THR A 64 5.44 -3.08 -12.33
C THR A 64 6.66 -3.95 -12.59
N ILE A 65 7.77 -3.78 -11.86
CA ILE A 65 8.99 -4.61 -12.02
C ILE A 65 8.71 -6.09 -11.77
N ILE A 66 7.88 -6.42 -10.78
CA ILE A 66 7.49 -7.80 -10.49
C ILE A 66 6.63 -8.37 -11.63
N LEU A 67 5.64 -7.62 -12.10
CA LEU A 67 4.73 -8.03 -13.18
C LEU A 67 5.45 -8.15 -14.53
N LEU A 68 6.46 -7.32 -14.80
CA LEU A 68 7.28 -7.41 -16.02
C LEU A 68 7.97 -8.77 -16.20
N LYS A 69 8.21 -9.51 -15.12
CA LYS A 69 8.75 -10.87 -15.20
C LYS A 69 7.73 -11.91 -15.69
N GLN A 70 6.45 -11.55 -15.76
CA GLN A 70 5.34 -12.45 -16.08
C GLN A 70 4.54 -12.01 -17.30
N MET A 71 4.63 -10.73 -17.70
CA MET A 71 3.84 -10.15 -18.79
C MET A 71 4.53 -8.95 -19.44
N ASP A 72 4.07 -8.59 -20.65
CA ASP A 72 4.58 -7.48 -21.45
C ASP A 72 4.37 -6.10 -20.77
N ILE A 73 5.22 -5.12 -21.09
CA ILE A 73 5.32 -3.81 -20.39
C ILE A 73 3.99 -3.07 -20.35
N LYS A 74 3.28 -3.01 -21.48
CA LYS A 74 1.99 -2.30 -21.57
C LYS A 74 0.93 -2.95 -20.68
N THR A 75 0.96 -4.28 -20.56
CA THR A 75 0.01 -5.05 -19.76
C THR A 75 0.37 -4.96 -18.28
N ALA A 76 1.66 -4.98 -17.93
CA ALA A 76 2.14 -4.83 -16.56
C ALA A 76 1.71 -3.49 -15.95
N ILE A 77 1.94 -2.36 -16.66
CA ILE A 77 1.57 -1.02 -16.18
C ILE A 77 0.05 -0.91 -16.02
N LYS A 78 -0.72 -1.32 -17.04
CA LYS A 78 -2.19 -1.30 -16.98
C LYS A 78 -2.71 -2.18 -15.83
N THR A 79 -2.00 -3.25 -15.51
CA THR A 79 -2.33 -4.16 -14.42
C THR A 79 -1.98 -3.56 -13.05
N ALA A 80 -0.81 -2.94 -12.88
CA ALA A 80 -0.41 -2.27 -11.63
C ALA A 80 -1.41 -1.14 -11.26
N PHE A 81 -1.70 -0.25 -12.23
CA PHE A 81 -2.70 0.81 -12.03
C PHE A 81 -4.13 0.28 -11.87
N GLY A 82 -4.52 -0.73 -12.65
CA GLY A 82 -5.90 -1.22 -12.66
C GLY A 82 -6.24 -2.22 -11.55
N MET A 83 -5.26 -2.93 -11.00
CA MET A 83 -5.48 -4.00 -10.03
C MET A 83 -5.34 -3.62 -8.57
N SER A 84 -4.45 -2.68 -8.28
CA SER A 84 -4.06 -2.38 -6.91
C SER A 84 -4.30 -0.92 -6.50
N PHE A 85 -4.56 0.03 -7.42
CA PHE A 85 -4.55 1.46 -7.08
C PHE A 85 -5.54 1.87 -5.97
N ILE A 86 -6.79 1.39 -6.01
CA ILE A 86 -7.78 1.68 -4.94
C ILE A 86 -7.33 1.11 -3.59
N SER A 87 -6.74 -0.09 -3.62
CA SER A 87 -6.19 -0.75 -2.44
C SER A 87 -4.97 -0.02 -1.89
N MET A 88 -4.07 0.43 -2.76
CA MET A 88 -2.90 1.23 -2.40
C MET A 88 -3.35 2.54 -1.74
N LEU A 89 -4.29 3.25 -2.36
CA LEU A 89 -4.79 4.51 -1.82
C LEU A 89 -5.46 4.33 -0.45
N GLY A 90 -6.27 3.27 -0.30
CA GLY A 90 -6.89 2.94 0.99
C GLY A 90 -5.87 2.54 2.06
N MET A 91 -4.82 1.82 1.69
CA MET A 91 -3.69 1.47 2.56
C MET A 91 -2.96 2.73 3.03
N GLU A 92 -2.55 3.58 2.10
CA GLU A 92 -1.85 4.85 2.34
C GLU A 92 -2.63 5.76 3.28
N ILE A 93 -3.91 6.00 2.98
CA ILE A 93 -4.78 6.81 3.84
C ILE A 93 -4.89 6.20 5.24
N SER A 94 -5.05 4.87 5.34
CA SER A 94 -5.14 4.19 6.63
C SER A 94 -3.84 4.30 7.44
N MET A 95 -2.69 4.16 6.80
CA MET A 95 -1.39 4.32 7.46
C MET A 95 -1.24 5.76 7.96
N ASN A 96 -1.48 6.73 7.09
CA ASN A 96 -1.29 8.13 7.43
C ASN A 96 -2.23 8.62 8.54
N ILE A 97 -3.50 8.21 8.51
CA ILE A 97 -4.46 8.50 9.59
C ILE A 97 -3.97 7.86 10.90
N THR A 98 -3.50 6.61 10.85
CA THR A 98 -3.00 5.92 12.04
C THR A 98 -1.77 6.62 12.61
N ASP A 99 -0.86 7.10 11.75
CA ASP A 99 0.35 7.82 12.19
C ASP A 99 0.00 9.14 12.92
N VAL A 100 -0.89 9.94 12.34
CA VAL A 100 -1.35 11.20 12.96
C VAL A 100 -2.08 10.95 14.27
N LEU A 101 -2.93 9.92 14.34
CA LEU A 101 -3.66 9.59 15.56
C LEU A 101 -2.72 9.13 16.69
N LEU A 102 -1.64 8.43 16.38
CA LEU A 102 -0.72 7.88 17.37
C LEU A 102 0.40 8.84 17.79
N THR A 103 0.90 9.65 16.85
CA THR A 103 2.08 10.50 17.09
C THR A 103 1.73 12.00 17.16
N GLY A 104 0.53 12.38 16.75
CA GLY A 104 0.09 13.78 16.67
C GLY A 104 0.72 14.55 15.49
N GLY A 105 1.49 13.87 14.63
CA GLY A 105 2.22 14.46 13.52
C GLY A 105 2.61 13.42 12.46
N ALA A 106 3.52 13.80 11.56
CA ALA A 106 4.13 12.90 10.58
C ALA A 106 5.52 12.54 11.12
N THR A 107 5.57 11.60 12.08
CA THR A 107 6.83 11.26 12.75
C THR A 107 6.97 9.76 12.90
N ILE A 108 8.11 9.21 12.45
CA ILE A 108 8.40 7.80 12.63
C ILE A 108 8.74 7.53 14.10
N THR A 109 7.86 6.83 14.80
CA THR A 109 8.11 6.33 16.15
C THR A 109 8.11 4.80 16.15
N TRP A 110 9.07 4.20 16.84
CA TRP A 110 9.31 2.75 16.78
C TRP A 110 8.09 1.90 17.20
N TRP A 111 7.26 2.40 18.12
CA TRP A 111 6.07 1.70 18.59
C TRP A 111 4.83 1.93 17.72
N ALA A 112 4.68 3.10 17.07
CA ALA A 112 3.53 3.39 16.21
C ALA A 112 3.68 2.77 14.81
N THR A 113 4.91 2.68 14.29
CA THR A 113 5.19 2.08 12.97
C THR A 113 4.58 0.69 12.77
N PRO A 114 4.75 -0.30 13.67
CA PRO A 114 4.13 -1.63 13.48
C PRO A 114 2.60 -1.58 13.48
N ILE A 115 1.99 -0.68 14.26
CA ILE A 115 0.52 -0.51 14.31
C ILE A 115 0.02 0.12 13.01
N MET A 116 0.71 1.15 12.53
CA MET A 116 0.43 1.82 11.26
C MET A 116 0.47 0.83 10.09
N LEU A 117 1.55 0.06 9.97
CA LEU A 117 1.72 -0.96 8.92
C LEU A 117 0.64 -2.03 9.00
N PHE A 118 0.24 -2.43 10.20
CA PHE A 118 -0.82 -3.41 10.40
C PHE A 118 -2.18 -2.89 9.92
N MET A 119 -2.52 -1.64 10.24
CA MET A 119 -3.74 -1.00 9.76
C MET A 119 -3.72 -0.85 8.23
N GLY A 120 -2.58 -0.41 7.68
CA GLY A 120 -2.34 -0.37 6.24
C GLY A 120 -2.53 -1.72 5.55
N PHE A 121 -2.16 -2.83 6.20
CA PHE A 121 -2.35 -4.17 5.65
C PHE A 121 -3.81 -4.65 5.71
N ILE A 122 -4.50 -4.44 6.82
CA ILE A 122 -5.85 -4.95 7.03
C ILE A 122 -6.87 -4.23 6.16
N THR A 123 -6.77 -2.91 6.02
CA THR A 123 -7.73 -2.08 5.28
C THR A 123 -7.99 -2.56 3.85
N PRO A 124 -6.97 -2.79 2.99
CA PRO A 124 -7.17 -3.24 1.61
C PRO A 124 -7.39 -4.76 1.46
N LEU A 125 -7.08 -5.56 2.48
CA LEU A 125 -7.04 -7.02 2.35
C LEU A 125 -8.41 -7.65 1.97
N PRO A 126 -9.55 -7.28 2.59
CA PRO A 126 -10.87 -7.77 2.18
C PRO A 126 -11.24 -7.36 0.76
N TYR A 127 -10.87 -6.14 0.35
CA TYR A 127 -11.10 -5.64 -0.99
C TYR A 127 -10.29 -6.43 -2.04
N ASN A 128 -9.01 -6.69 -1.75
CA ASN A 128 -8.14 -7.50 -2.60
C ASN A 128 -8.67 -8.94 -2.76
N TYR A 129 -9.17 -9.54 -1.68
CA TYR A 129 -9.82 -10.86 -1.75
C TYR A 129 -11.07 -10.85 -2.63
N TRP A 130 -12.00 -9.92 -2.37
CA TRP A 130 -13.24 -9.78 -3.13
C TRP A 130 -12.95 -9.60 -4.63
N ARG A 131 -11.96 -8.77 -4.95
CA ARG A 131 -11.53 -8.49 -6.31
C ARG A 131 -11.01 -9.75 -7.01
N LEU A 132 -10.12 -10.51 -6.36
CA LEU A 132 -9.60 -11.76 -6.92
C LEU A 132 -10.70 -12.79 -7.21
N LYS A 133 -11.76 -12.84 -6.38
CA LYS A 133 -12.94 -13.67 -6.63
C LYS A 133 -13.80 -13.15 -7.78
N LYS A 134 -14.05 -11.84 -7.85
CA LYS A 134 -14.87 -11.23 -8.91
C LYS A 134 -14.30 -11.44 -10.30
N TYR A 135 -12.97 -11.38 -10.43
CA TYR A 135 -12.28 -11.55 -11.71
C TYR A 135 -11.82 -12.99 -11.99
N ASN A 136 -12.28 -13.98 -11.20
CA ASN A 136 -11.95 -15.41 -11.35
C ASN A 136 -10.45 -15.75 -11.43
N LYS A 137 -9.56 -14.88 -10.94
CA LYS A 137 -8.11 -15.06 -11.09
C LYS A 137 -7.48 -16.10 -10.14
N SER A 138 -8.27 -16.80 -9.32
CA SER A 138 -7.72 -17.68 -8.26
C SER A 138 -8.57 -18.88 -7.87
N CYS A 139 -9.71 -19.12 -8.54
CA CYS A 139 -10.53 -20.31 -8.36
C CYS A 139 -10.32 -21.25 -9.55
N HIS A 140 -9.31 -22.10 -9.48
CA HIS A 140 -9.28 -23.38 -10.19
C HIS A 140 -9.05 -24.46 -9.13
#